data_AF-A0A2N5BPZ0-F1
#
_entry.id   AF-A0A2N5BPZ0-F1
#
_cell.length_a   1.000
_cell.length_b   1.000
_cell.length_c   1.000
_cell.angle_alpha   90.00
_cell.angle_beta   90.00
_cell.angle_gamma   90.00
#
_symmetry.space_group_name_H-M   'P 1'
#
loop_
_entity.id
_entity.type
_entity.pdbx_description
1 polymer ?
#
loop_
_entity_poly.entity_id
_entity_poly.type
_entity_poly.pdbx_seq_one_letter_code
_entity_poly.pdbx_strand_id
1 'polypeptide(L)'
;MISDASSLLSQPSENYMDVHQRQFFKDLLLAKQRELFERIGEHERSLSVTERVADSSDAGTIEENRTLMMRLLTGERAEALAIKDALDRIADDEYGWCADTGEEIGLRRLLNNPTALRTTEAQNRLETIGKHHRVAAV
;
A
#
# COMPACT_ATOMS: atom_id res chain seq x y z
N MET A 1 8.30 14.11 19.85
CA MET A 1 8.03 13.61 18.48
C MET A 1 8.39 12.13 18.47
N ILE A 2 7.52 11.26 17.95
CA ILE A 2 7.80 9.82 17.85
C ILE A 2 8.75 9.63 16.66
N SER A 3 9.97 9.16 16.92
CA SER A 3 11.02 9.04 15.90
C SER A 3 11.11 7.66 15.26
N ASP A 4 10.62 6.64 15.93
CA ASP A 4 10.80 5.25 15.53
C ASP A 4 9.65 4.33 16.01
N ALA A 5 9.57 3.15 15.41
CA ALA A 5 8.52 2.17 15.68
C ALA A 5 8.55 1.63 17.12
N SER A 6 9.71 1.60 17.78
CA SER A 6 9.83 1.13 19.17
C SER A 6 9.18 2.13 20.13
N SER A 7 9.46 3.42 19.92
CA SER A 7 8.84 4.51 20.66
C SER A 7 7.33 4.61 20.43
N LEU A 8 6.84 4.24 19.24
CA LEU A 8 5.39 4.17 18.97
C LEU A 8 4.73 3.07 19.80
N LEU A 9 5.31 1.87 19.81
CA LEU A 9 4.74 0.68 20.46
C LEU A 9 4.83 0.70 21.98
N SER A 10 5.68 1.54 22.56
CA SER A 10 5.83 1.68 24.01
C SER A 10 4.85 2.68 24.63
N GLN A 11 4.09 3.42 23.82
CA GLN A 11 3.11 4.37 24.32
C GLN A 11 1.90 3.67 24.96
N PRO A 12 1.26 4.32 25.95
CA PRO A 12 -0.01 3.83 26.49
C PRO A 12 -1.07 3.71 25.41
N SER A 13 -1.98 2.74 25.55
CA SER A 13 -3.12 2.56 24.65
C SER A 13 -4.05 3.77 24.61
N GLU A 14 -4.08 4.58 25.67
CA GLU A 14 -4.86 5.83 25.74
C GLU A 14 -4.43 6.87 24.71
N ASN A 15 -3.19 6.78 24.20
CA ASN A 15 -2.65 7.67 23.17
C ASN A 15 -2.88 7.14 21.75
N TYR A 16 -3.73 6.12 21.59
CA TYR A 16 -4.00 5.52 20.29
C TYR A 16 -4.46 6.57 19.28
N MET A 17 -3.73 6.65 18.17
CA MET A 17 -3.96 7.60 17.08
C MET A 17 -4.06 9.05 17.56
N ASP A 18 -3.30 9.44 18.58
CA ASP A 18 -3.15 10.85 18.91
C ASP A 18 -2.44 11.64 17.78
N VAL A 19 -2.34 12.96 17.94
CA VAL A 19 -1.69 13.84 16.96
C VAL A 19 -0.25 13.40 16.65
N HIS A 20 0.46 12.82 17.62
CA HIS A 20 1.84 12.38 17.43
C HIS A 20 1.92 11.06 16.65
N GLN A 21 1.05 10.09 16.93
CA GLN A 21 0.98 8.83 16.19
C GLN A 21 0.50 9.05 14.75
N ARG A 22 -0.52 9.88 14.54
CA ARG A 22 -0.98 10.23 13.19
C ARG A 22 0.11 10.93 12.39
N GLN A 23 0.85 11.84 13.02
CA GLN A 23 1.99 12.49 12.36
C GLN A 23 3.08 11.49 11.98
N PHE A 24 3.40 10.52 12.84
CA PHE A 24 4.34 9.45 12.51
C PHE A 24 3.92 8.65 11.26
N PHE A 25 2.65 8.21 11.22
CA PHE A 25 2.14 7.46 10.06
C PHE A 25 2.04 8.30 8.79
N LYS A 26 1.73 9.60 8.92
CA LYS A 26 1.75 10.53 7.79
C LYS A 26 3.15 10.62 7.18
N ASP A 27 4.18 10.79 8.00
CA ASP A 27 5.56 10.89 7.53
C ASP A 27 6.03 9.57 6.88
N LEU A 28 5.64 8.44 7.46
CA LEU A 28 5.87 7.11 6.89
C LEU A 28 5.20 6.93 5.51
N LEU A 29 3.94 7.32 5.38
CA LEU A 29 3.19 7.22 4.12
C LEU A 29 3.75 8.16 3.04
N LEU A 30 4.15 9.38 3.41
CA LEU A 30 4.80 10.32 2.49
C LEU A 30 6.17 9.82 2.03
N ALA A 31 6.94 9.16 2.91
CA ALA A 31 8.19 8.51 2.53
C ALA A 31 7.94 7.38 1.52
N LYS A 32 6.99 6.48 1.81
CA LYS A 32 6.59 5.41 0.90
C LYS A 32 6.10 5.94 -0.45
N GLN A 33 5.35 7.05 -0.47
CA GLN A 33 4.91 7.67 -1.71
C GLN A 33 6.07 8.13 -2.59
N ARG A 34 7.10 8.75 -1.98
CA ARG A 34 8.31 9.18 -2.70
C ARG A 34 9.05 7.99 -3.29
N GLU A 35 9.30 6.96 -2.48
CA GLU A 35 9.95 5.72 -2.92
C GLU A 35 9.19 5.04 -4.06
N LEU A 36 7.86 5.02 -3.99
CA LEU A 36 7.00 4.49 -5.05
C LEU A 36 7.15 5.27 -6.36
N PHE A 37 7.16 6.60 -6.31
CA PHE A 37 7.34 7.42 -7.51
C PHE A 37 8.75 7.29 -8.11
N GLU A 38 9.78 7.15 -7.29
CA GLU A 38 11.14 6.86 -7.75
C GLU A 38 11.20 5.53 -8.50
N ARG A 39 10.60 4.48 -7.92
CA ARG A 39 10.53 3.13 -8.52
C ARG A 39 9.76 3.12 -9.84
N ILE A 40 8.59 3.79 -9.91
CA ILE A 40 7.84 3.96 -11.17
C ILE A 40 8.72 4.64 -12.22
N GLY A 41 9.45 5.70 -11.85
CA GLY A 41 10.34 6.41 -12.77
C GLY A 41 11.54 5.58 -13.24
N GLU A 42 12.05 4.65 -12.43
CA GLU A 42 13.07 3.67 -12.84
C GLU A 42 12.52 2.66 -13.85
N HIS A 43 11.32 2.17 -13.60
CA HIS A 43 10.60 1.25 -14.46
C HIS A 43 10.35 1.83 -15.86
N GLU A 44 9.87 3.08 -15.95
CA GLU A 44 9.66 3.76 -17.23
C GLU A 44 10.98 3.98 -18.00
N ARG A 45 12.06 4.35 -17.29
CA ARG A 45 13.39 4.51 -17.90
C ARG A 45 13.92 3.19 -18.44
N SER A 46 13.79 2.10 -17.67
CA SER A 46 14.22 0.76 -18.08
C SER A 46 13.53 0.32 -19.38
N LEU A 47 12.20 0.47 -19.45
CA LEU A 47 11.42 0.15 -20.64
C LEU A 47 11.86 0.97 -21.85
N SER A 48 12.05 2.29 -21.69
CA SER A 48 12.51 3.15 -22.77
C SER A 48 13.89 2.78 -23.30
N VAL A 49 14.79 2.27 -22.45
CA VAL A 49 16.11 1.81 -22.89
C VAL A 49 15.98 0.51 -23.68
N THR A 50 15.18 -0.45 -23.19
CA THR A 50 14.95 -1.73 -23.88
C THR A 50 14.37 -1.52 -25.28
N GLU A 51 13.38 -0.63 -25.43
CA GLU A 51 12.75 -0.35 -26.73
C GLU A 51 13.71 0.31 -27.74
N ARG A 52 14.72 1.05 -27.29
CA ARG A 52 15.68 1.76 -28.17
C ARG A 52 16.78 0.87 -28.75
N VAL A 53 17.16 -0.19 -28.04
CA VAL A 53 18.31 -1.05 -28.40
C VAL A 53 17.91 -2.23 -29.27
N ALA A 54 16.62 -2.55 -29.32
CA ALA A 54 16.12 -3.78 -29.90
C ALA A 54 15.97 -3.72 -31.44
N ASP A 55 16.21 -4.85 -32.10
CA ASP A 55 16.02 -5.01 -33.55
C ASP A 55 14.78 -5.85 -33.89
N SER A 56 14.57 -6.16 -35.18
CA SER A 56 13.40 -6.93 -35.63
C SER A 56 13.34 -8.37 -35.10
N SER A 57 14.47 -8.94 -34.69
CA SER A 57 14.54 -10.30 -34.10
C SER A 57 14.16 -10.33 -32.62
N ASP A 58 14.19 -9.17 -31.94
CA ASP A 58 13.89 -9.02 -30.51
C ASP A 58 12.41 -8.74 -30.21
N ALA A 59 11.56 -8.64 -31.23
CA ALA A 59 10.17 -8.18 -31.09
C ALA A 59 9.35 -8.95 -30.03
N GLY A 60 9.56 -10.27 -29.92
CA GLY A 60 8.90 -11.09 -28.90
C GLY A 60 9.33 -10.71 -27.48
N THR A 61 10.63 -10.56 -27.25
CA THR A 61 11.20 -10.18 -25.95
C THR A 61 10.73 -8.78 -25.52
N ILE A 62 10.63 -7.83 -26.45
CA ILE A 62 10.13 -6.48 -26.17
C ILE A 62 8.67 -6.53 -25.70
N GLU A 63 7.82 -7.28 -26.39
CA GLU A 63 6.39 -7.35 -26.07
C GLU A 63 6.13 -8.05 -24.73
N GLU A 64 6.91 -9.10 -24.43
CA GLU A 64 6.88 -9.75 -23.12
C GLU A 64 7.28 -8.78 -22.00
N ASN A 65 8.36 -8.01 -22.21
CA ASN A 65 8.80 -7.00 -21.25
C ASN A 65 7.73 -5.91 -21.07
N ARG A 66 7.15 -5.42 -22.16
CA ARG A 66 6.06 -4.43 -22.14
C ARG A 66 4.85 -4.94 -21.35
N THR A 67 4.45 -6.18 -21.58
CA THR A 67 3.35 -6.82 -20.84
C THR A 67 3.65 -6.91 -19.35
N LEU A 68 4.87 -7.30 -18.98
CA LEU A 68 5.32 -7.36 -17.59
C LEU A 68 5.30 -5.97 -16.95
N MET A 69 5.84 -4.95 -17.63
CA MET A 69 5.86 -3.57 -17.17
C MET A 69 4.44 -3.03 -16.94
N MET A 70 3.50 -3.30 -17.85
CA MET A 70 2.10 -2.88 -17.68
C MET A 70 1.45 -3.47 -16.42
N ARG A 71 1.77 -4.73 -16.07
CA ARG A 71 1.28 -5.37 -14.84
C ARG A 71 1.88 -4.74 -13.60
N LEU A 72 3.20 -4.47 -13.61
CA LEU A 72 3.88 -3.80 -12.50
C LEU A 72 3.30 -2.41 -12.26
N LEU A 73 3.22 -1.57 -13.30
CA LEU A 73 2.67 -0.22 -13.20
C LEU A 73 1.20 -0.20 -12.73
N THR A 74 0.42 -1.21 -13.09
CA THR A 74 -0.96 -1.36 -12.60
C THR A 74 -0.98 -1.58 -11.08
N GLY A 75 -0.10 -2.45 -10.56
CA GLY A 75 0.04 -2.68 -9.12
C GLY A 75 0.53 -1.43 -8.39
N GLU A 76 1.53 -0.74 -8.93
CA GLU A 76 2.08 0.48 -8.34
C GLU A 76 1.07 1.64 -8.32
N ARG A 77 0.22 1.76 -9.34
CA ARG A 77 -0.90 2.71 -9.33
C ARG A 77 -1.91 2.38 -8.23
N ALA A 78 -2.21 1.10 -8.03
CA ALA A 78 -3.09 0.68 -6.95
C ALA A 78 -2.48 0.99 -5.57
N GLU A 79 -1.17 0.80 -5.40
CA GLU A 79 -0.43 1.19 -4.20
C GLU A 79 -0.48 2.71 -3.98
N ALA A 80 -0.28 3.52 -5.03
CA ALA A 80 -0.35 4.97 -4.95
C ALA A 80 -1.73 5.46 -4.49
N LEU A 81 -2.80 4.86 -5.03
CA LEU A 81 -4.17 5.15 -4.62
C LEU A 81 -4.41 4.77 -3.15
N ALA A 82 -3.90 3.63 -2.70
CA ALA A 82 -4.03 3.19 -1.31
C ALA A 82 -3.27 4.11 -0.33
N ILE A 83 -2.08 4.61 -0.72
CA ILE A 83 -1.34 5.59 0.07
C ILE A 83 -2.10 6.92 0.14
N LYS A 84 -2.65 7.38 -0.99
CA LYS A 84 -3.46 8.60 -1.03
C LYS A 84 -4.69 8.48 -0.11
N ASP A 85 -5.44 7.38 -0.21
CA ASP A 85 -6.59 7.11 0.67
C ASP A 85 -6.20 7.12 2.15
N ALA A 86 -5.07 6.49 2.51
CA ALA A 86 -4.59 6.49 3.88
C ALA A 86 -4.24 7.89 4.39
N LEU A 87 -3.63 8.75 3.54
CA LEU A 87 -3.34 10.14 3.86
C LEU A 87 -4.61 10.98 4.03
N ASP A 88 -5.61 10.75 3.18
CA ASP A 88 -6.91 11.44 3.26
C ASP A 88 -7.60 11.03 4.59
N ARG A 89 -7.62 9.74 4.96
CA ARG A 89 -8.11 9.28 6.27
C ARG A 89 -7.37 9.86 7.47
N ILE A 90 -6.07 10.16 7.35
CA ILE A 90 -5.32 10.86 8.41
C ILE A 90 -5.83 12.29 8.56
N ALA A 91 -6.14 12.97 7.46
CA ALA A 91 -6.65 14.34 7.48
C ALA A 91 -8.07 14.42 8.07
N ASP A 92 -8.87 13.38 7.86
CA ASP A 92 -10.25 13.28 8.36
C ASP A 92 -10.34 12.67 9.78
N ASP A 93 -9.21 12.41 10.45
CA ASP A 93 -9.12 11.75 11.76
C ASP A 93 -9.78 10.35 11.81
N GLU A 94 -9.84 9.65 10.67
CA GLU A 94 -10.38 8.28 10.53
C GLU A 94 -9.29 7.20 10.35
N TYR A 95 -8.02 7.60 10.32
CA TYR A 95 -6.91 6.67 10.17
C TYR A 95 -6.62 5.87 11.44
N GLY A 96 -6.56 4.55 11.30
CA GLY A 96 -6.30 3.61 12.39
C GLY A 96 -7.52 2.80 12.78
N TRP A 97 -8.73 3.21 12.40
CA TRP A 97 -9.94 2.45 12.70
C TRP A 97 -10.37 1.57 11.53
N CYS A 98 -10.94 0.41 11.85
CA CYS A 98 -11.42 -0.56 10.88
C CYS A 98 -12.67 -0.01 10.18
N ALA A 99 -12.66 0.05 8.85
CA ALA A 99 -13.79 0.58 8.08
C ALA A 99 -15.09 -0.24 8.22
N ASP A 100 -14.99 -1.52 8.61
CA ASP A 100 -16.16 -2.40 8.72
C ASP A 100 -16.74 -2.41 10.14
N THR A 101 -15.90 -2.33 11.17
CA THR A 101 -16.29 -2.55 12.58
C THR A 101 -16.10 -1.33 13.47
N GLY A 102 -15.31 -0.34 13.05
CA GLY A 102 -14.91 0.80 13.88
C GLY A 102 -13.85 0.46 14.95
N GLU A 103 -13.40 -0.80 15.02
CA GLU A 103 -12.39 -1.24 15.99
C GLU A 103 -10.98 -0.73 15.63
N GLU A 104 -10.12 -0.58 16.63
CA GLU A 104 -8.73 -0.18 16.45
C GLU A 104 -7.95 -1.20 15.61
N ILE A 105 -7.28 -0.74 14.56
CA ILE A 105 -6.30 -1.51 13.82
C ILE A 105 -5.00 -1.48 14.61
N GLY A 106 -4.52 -2.64 15.05
CA GLY A 106 -3.32 -2.73 15.88
C GLY A 106 -2.10 -2.04 15.26
N LEU A 107 -1.34 -1.30 16.09
CA LEU A 107 -0.17 -0.52 15.64
C LEU A 107 0.87 -1.37 14.88
N ARG A 108 1.10 -2.62 15.30
CA ARG A 108 2.02 -3.54 14.60
C ARG A 108 1.57 -3.85 13.17
N ARG A 109 0.25 -3.95 12.95
CA ARG A 109 -0.32 -4.16 11.62
C ARG A 109 -0.12 -2.93 10.74
N LEU A 110 -0.38 -1.73 11.28
CA LEU A 110 -0.17 -0.47 10.56
C LEU A 110 1.31 -0.20 10.26
N LEU A 111 2.22 -0.59 11.16
CA LEU A 111 3.67 -0.50 10.92
C LEU A 111 4.10 -1.41 9.75
N ASN A 112 3.55 -2.62 9.68
CA ASN A 112 3.84 -3.55 8.59
C ASN A 112 3.14 -3.16 7.28
N ASN A 113 1.90 -2.68 7.38
CA ASN A 113 1.08 -2.24 6.26
C ASN A 113 0.30 -0.96 6.63
N PRO A 114 0.87 0.23 6.36
CA PRO A 114 0.26 1.50 6.75
C PRO A 114 -0.95 1.89 5.89
N THR A 115 -1.26 1.15 4.82
CA THR A 115 -2.48 1.37 4.04
C THR A 115 -3.62 0.45 4.47
N ALA A 116 -3.45 -0.34 5.55
CA ALA A 116 -4.48 -1.24 6.03
C ALA A 116 -5.78 -0.48 6.37
N LEU A 117 -6.90 -0.98 5.82
CA LEU A 117 -8.24 -0.43 6.04
C LEU A 117 -9.04 -1.21 7.10
N ARG A 118 -8.63 -2.44 7.40
CA ARG A 118 -9.35 -3.39 8.25
C ARG A 118 -8.44 -4.04 9.28
N THR A 119 -9.02 -4.45 10.40
CA THR A 119 -8.39 -5.38 11.34
C THR A 119 -8.11 -6.74 10.68
N THR A 120 -7.26 -7.56 11.29
CA THR A 120 -6.94 -8.89 10.75
C THR A 120 -8.18 -9.79 10.75
N GLU A 121 -8.99 -9.67 11.80
CA GLU A 121 -10.23 -10.42 12.01
C GLU A 121 -11.28 -10.05 10.97
N ALA A 122 -11.49 -8.75 10.72
CA ALA A 122 -12.42 -8.26 9.69
C ALA A 122 -11.98 -8.70 8.29
N GLN A 123 -10.67 -8.60 8.00
CA GLN A 123 -10.11 -9.07 6.73
C GLN A 123 -10.33 -10.59 6.53
N ASN A 124 -10.05 -11.41 7.55
CA ASN A 124 -10.24 -12.86 7.49
C ASN A 124 -11.71 -13.24 7.26
N ARG A 125 -12.65 -12.51 7.88
CA ARG A 125 -14.09 -12.71 7.67
C ARG A 125 -14.48 -12.42 6.23
N LEU A 126 -14.04 -11.29 5.68
CA LEU A 126 -14.32 -10.91 4.28
C LEU A 126 -13.79 -11.97 3.29
N GLU A 127 -12.58 -12.45 3.50
CA GLU A 127 -11.98 -13.48 2.66
C GLU A 127 -12.71 -14.82 2.71
N THR A 128 -13.21 -15.22 3.89
CA THR A 128 -14.00 -16.45 4.05
C THR A 128 -15.29 -16.36 3.26
N ILE A 129 -16.01 -15.24 3.36
CA ILE A 129 -17.24 -14.99 2.57
C ILE A 129 -16.93 -15.01 1.06
N GLY A 130 -15.87 -14.33 0.64
CA GLY A 130 -15.45 -14.26 -0.77
C GLY A 130 -15.04 -15.62 -1.34
N LYS A 131 -14.37 -16.48 -0.55
CA LYS A 131 -14.00 -17.84 -0.97
C LYS A 131 -15.24 -18.70 -1.25
N HIS A 132 -16.27 -18.62 -0.41
CA HIS A 132 -17.52 -19.33 -0.67
C HIS A 132 -18.22 -18.86 -1.96
N HIS A 133 -18.17 -17.56 -2.27
CA HIS A 133 -18.74 -17.04 -3.53
C HIS A 133 -17.96 -17.47 -4.77
N ARG A 134 -16.62 -17.59 -4.69
CA ARG A 134 -15.80 -18.02 -5.83
C ARG A 134 -15.94 -19.51 -6.16
N VAL A 135 -16.28 -20.35 -5.18
CA VAL A 135 -16.48 -21.79 -5.38
C VAL A 135 -17.86 -22.11 -5.95
N ALA A 136 -18.87 -21.26 -5.73
CA ALA A 136 -20.22 -21.43 -6.26
C ALA A 136 -20.40 -20.94 -7.71
N ALA A 137 -19.41 -20.22 -8.26
CA ALA A 137 -19.44 -19.62 -9.59
C ALA A 137 -18.55 -20.34 -10.62
N VAL A 138 -18.16 -21.59 -10.34
CA VAL A 138 -17.45 -22.51 -11.25
C VAL A 138 -18.31 -23.75 -11.42
#